data_AF-A0A8T7K5S0-F1
#
_entry.id   AF-A0A8T7K5S0-F1
#
_cell.length_a   1.000
_cell.length_b   1.000
_cell.length_c   1.000
_cell.angle_alpha   90.00
_cell.angle_beta   90.00
_cell.angle_gamma   90.00
#
_symmetry.space_group_name_H-M   'P 1'
#
loop_
_entity.id
_entity.type
_entity.pdbx_description
1 polymer ?
#
loop_
_entity_poly.entity_id
_entity_poly.type
_entity_poly.pdbx_seq_one_letter_code
_entity_poly.pdbx_strand_id
1 'polypeptide(L)'
;MSDAPPPASTSIHTKGDLEFLFKLYLNKRVESQMNFYTTRIRENELNSDFTFTASTFVMTLSSLLATISASDPAGSLRALVIWSAILSALAAMLEGFRQLYNWDRQLAIYRDAKLGLERAALIIPDNDLLDQSDIGAVYPRMIASTELVLTNEVNQWGQFLLDKEKQNEQPVERIQTIGTEEQRERIMTDSYGPQAEQSVTQETAAVNAASAPPTDASSNGTVPSEASTEKDETPPAAG
;
A
#
# COMPACT_ATOMS: atom_id res chain seq x y z
N MET A 1 -54.64 -25.31 -30.14
CA MET A 1 -53.95 -24.03 -30.41
C MET A 1 -52.55 -24.41 -30.88
N SER A 2 -52.29 -24.29 -32.18
CA SER A 2 -50.96 -24.59 -32.74
C SER A 2 -50.10 -23.34 -32.59
N ASP A 3 -49.11 -23.41 -31.70
CA ASP A 3 -48.05 -22.41 -31.64
C ASP A 3 -47.20 -22.53 -32.91
N ALA A 4 -47.36 -21.57 -33.82
CA ALA A 4 -46.45 -21.42 -34.93
C ALA A 4 -45.07 -21.03 -34.38
N PRO A 5 -43.97 -21.66 -34.83
CA PRO A 5 -42.64 -21.27 -34.40
C PRO A 5 -42.39 -19.80 -34.77
N PRO A 6 -41.71 -19.02 -33.90
CA PRO A 6 -41.41 -17.63 -34.19
C PRO A 6 -40.61 -17.53 -35.50
N PRO A 7 -40.88 -16.53 -36.35
CA PRO A 7 -40.16 -16.38 -37.61
C PRO A 7 -38.67 -16.22 -37.29
N ALA A 8 -37.84 -17.03 -37.97
CA ALA A 8 -36.40 -16.94 -37.87
C ALA A 8 -35.98 -15.49 -38.11
N SER A 9 -35.35 -14.87 -37.10
CA SER A 9 -34.83 -13.52 -37.18
C SER A 9 -33.85 -13.45 -38.36
N THR A 10 -34.29 -12.87 -39.47
CA THR A 10 -33.43 -12.55 -40.61
C THR A 10 -32.33 -11.62 -40.10
N SER A 11 -31.10 -12.15 -40.04
CA SER A 11 -29.90 -11.34 -39.84
C SER A 11 -29.93 -10.19 -40.84
N ILE A 12 -30.05 -8.96 -40.35
CA ILE A 12 -30.10 -7.73 -41.18
C ILE A 12 -28.74 -7.52 -41.88
N HIS A 13 -27.67 -8.13 -41.37
CA HIS A 13 -26.31 -7.96 -41.87
C HIS A 13 -25.92 -9.08 -42.84
N THR A 14 -25.25 -8.69 -43.93
CA THR A 14 -24.59 -9.65 -44.81
C THR A 14 -23.37 -10.24 -44.11
N LYS A 15 -22.85 -11.37 -44.60
CA LYS A 15 -21.63 -12.00 -44.05
C LYS A 15 -20.44 -11.02 -44.05
N GLY A 16 -20.27 -10.26 -45.14
CA GLY A 16 -19.21 -9.25 -45.25
C GLY A 16 -19.37 -8.10 -44.24
N ASP A 17 -20.61 -7.68 -43.96
CA ASP A 17 -20.86 -6.66 -42.94
C ASP A 17 -20.50 -7.18 -41.54
N LEU A 18 -20.86 -8.43 -41.22
CA LEU A 18 -20.52 -9.06 -39.94
C LEU A 18 -19.01 -9.20 -39.77
N GLU A 19 -18.29 -9.61 -40.82
CA GLU A 19 -16.83 -9.68 -40.81
C GLU A 19 -16.19 -8.31 -40.57
N PHE A 20 -16.70 -7.27 -41.25
CA PHE A 20 -16.24 -5.90 -41.07
C PHE A 20 -16.50 -5.40 -39.65
N LEU A 21 -17.71 -5.59 -39.12
CA LEU A 21 -18.09 -5.19 -37.76
C LEU A 21 -17.28 -5.94 -36.70
N PHE A 22 -17.09 -7.24 -36.89
CA PHE A 22 -16.24 -8.07 -36.03
C PHE A 22 -14.81 -7.51 -35.97
N LYS A 23 -14.17 -7.30 -37.12
CA LYS A 23 -12.82 -6.75 -37.20
C LYS A 23 -12.75 -5.35 -36.61
N LEU A 24 -13.73 -4.49 -36.88
CA LEU A 24 -13.77 -3.14 -36.35
C LEU A 24 -13.84 -3.15 -34.82
N TYR A 25 -14.72 -3.97 -34.24
CA TYR A 25 -14.88 -4.09 -32.80
C TYR A 25 -13.62 -4.67 -32.15
N LEU A 26 -13.04 -5.72 -32.72
CA LEU A 26 -11.81 -6.33 -32.22
C LEU A 26 -10.68 -5.31 -32.14
N ASN A 27 -10.39 -4.61 -33.24
CA ASN A 27 -9.32 -3.61 -33.30
C ASN A 27 -9.59 -2.40 -32.41
N LYS A 28 -10.81 -1.84 -32.47
CA LYS A 28 -11.12 -0.55 -31.80
C LYS A 28 -11.51 -0.69 -30.35
N ARG A 29 -12.12 -1.81 -29.96
CA ARG A 29 -12.59 -2.03 -28.59
C ARG A 29 -11.65 -2.94 -27.83
N VAL A 30 -11.32 -4.12 -28.34
CA VAL A 30 -10.54 -5.11 -27.58
C VAL A 30 -9.06 -4.74 -27.55
N GLU A 31 -8.41 -4.63 -28.72
CA GLU A 31 -6.97 -4.38 -28.79
C GLU A 31 -6.58 -2.99 -28.28
N SER A 32 -7.36 -1.97 -28.65
CA SER A 32 -7.13 -0.61 -28.15
C SER A 32 -7.22 -0.54 -26.62
N GLN A 33 -8.19 -1.22 -26.00
CA GLN A 33 -8.31 -1.23 -24.54
C GLN A 33 -7.21 -2.05 -23.89
N MET A 34 -6.82 -3.17 -24.48
CA MET A 34 -5.69 -3.98 -24.00
C MET A 34 -4.39 -3.17 -23.94
N ASN A 35 -4.10 -2.41 -25.00
CA ASN A 35 -2.93 -1.54 -25.07
C ASN A 35 -3.02 -0.39 -24.07
N PHE A 36 -4.22 0.20 -23.91
CA PHE A 36 -4.47 1.21 -22.89
C PHE A 36 -4.18 0.67 -21.48
N TYR A 37 -4.74 -0.48 -21.09
CA TYR A 37 -4.48 -1.06 -19.77
C TYR A 37 -3.02 -1.41 -19.55
N THR A 38 -2.34 -1.97 -20.56
CA THR A 38 -0.90 -2.28 -20.46
C THR A 38 -0.08 -1.03 -20.17
N THR A 39 -0.41 0.07 -20.85
CA THR A 39 0.25 1.37 -20.64
C THR A 39 -0.06 1.90 -19.23
N ARG A 40 -1.33 1.88 -18.80
CA ARG A 40 -1.74 2.37 -17.48
C ARG A 40 -1.17 1.58 -16.31
N ILE A 41 -1.10 0.25 -16.44
CA ILE A 41 -0.47 -0.63 -15.47
C ILE A 41 0.99 -0.24 -15.29
N ARG A 42 1.74 -0.12 -16.39
CA ARG A 42 3.15 0.27 -16.36
C ARG A 42 3.36 1.66 -15.79
N GLU A 43 2.56 2.64 -16.18
CA GLU A 43 2.64 4.01 -15.66
C GLU A 43 2.40 4.04 -14.14
N ASN A 44 1.38 3.34 -13.66
CA ASN A 44 1.05 3.31 -12.24
C ASN A 44 2.08 2.55 -11.40
N GLU A 45 2.65 1.46 -11.91
CA GLU A 45 3.76 0.75 -11.27
C GLU A 45 4.98 1.67 -11.12
N LEU A 46 5.38 2.35 -12.20
CA LEU A 46 6.51 3.29 -12.16
C LEU A 46 6.28 4.45 -11.17
N ASN A 47 5.06 4.97 -11.10
CA ASN A 47 4.71 6.04 -10.16
C ASN A 47 4.74 5.57 -8.69
N SER A 48 4.27 4.34 -8.43
CA SER A 48 4.29 3.74 -7.09
C SER A 48 5.73 3.48 -6.65
N ASP A 49 6.54 2.87 -7.52
CA ASP A 49 7.96 2.56 -7.27
C ASP A 49 8.79 3.83 -7.05
N PHE A 50 8.53 4.88 -7.85
CA PHE A 50 9.18 6.18 -7.67
C PHE A 50 8.88 6.77 -6.30
N THR A 51 7.62 6.77 -5.88
CA THR A 51 7.22 7.34 -4.58
C THR A 51 7.80 6.52 -3.42
N PHE A 52 7.77 5.20 -3.52
CA PHE A 52 8.39 4.32 -2.52
C PHE A 52 9.89 4.57 -2.40
N THR A 53 10.59 4.66 -3.54
CA THR A 53 12.03 4.93 -3.58
C THR A 53 12.36 6.31 -3.01
N ALA A 54 11.58 7.34 -3.37
CA ALA A 54 11.74 8.68 -2.85
C ALA A 54 11.53 8.73 -1.32
N SER A 55 10.48 8.09 -0.80
CA SER A 55 10.25 7.99 0.65
C SER A 55 11.41 7.29 1.37
N THR A 56 11.89 6.17 0.83
CA THR A 56 13.02 5.42 1.40
C THR A 56 14.30 6.25 1.41
N PHE A 57 14.56 7.00 0.33
CA PHE A 57 15.70 7.91 0.23
C PHE A 57 15.62 9.01 1.29
N VAL A 58 14.45 9.63 1.46
CA VAL A 58 14.22 10.69 2.44
C VAL A 58 14.39 10.17 3.88
N MET A 59 13.88 8.97 4.18
CA MET A 59 14.08 8.32 5.48
C MET A 59 15.55 8.02 5.76
N THR A 60 16.27 7.51 4.75
CA THR A 60 17.71 7.22 4.86
C THR A 60 18.51 8.49 5.13
N LEU A 61 18.22 9.57 4.41
CA LEU A 61 18.87 10.86 4.60
C LEU A 61 18.55 11.45 5.98
N SER A 62 17.30 11.34 6.43
CA SER A 62 16.87 11.79 7.75
C SER A 62 17.64 11.07 8.86
N SER A 63 17.80 9.74 8.75
CA SER A 63 18.56 8.92 9.69
C SER A 63 20.05 9.31 9.74
N LEU A 64 20.65 9.56 8.57
CA LEU A 64 22.04 10.02 8.48
C LEU A 64 22.23 11.39 9.15
N LEU A 65 21.35 12.35 8.87
CA LEU A 65 21.43 13.68 9.48
C LEU A 65 21.22 13.63 10.99
N ALA A 66 20.30 12.79 11.47
CA ALA A 66 20.11 12.58 12.91
C ALA A 66 21.37 12.01 13.58
N THR A 67 22.02 11.04 12.93
CA THR A 67 23.27 10.42 13.41
C THR A 67 24.40 11.45 13.50
N ILE A 68 24.59 12.27 12.45
CA ILE A 68 25.59 13.34 12.44
C ILE A 68 25.27 14.38 13.53
N SER A 69 24.01 14.77 13.67
CA SER A 69 23.59 15.74 14.69
C SER A 69 23.83 15.24 16.11
N ALA A 70 23.68 13.94 16.38
CA ALA A 70 23.93 13.37 17.69
C ALA A 70 25.42 13.38 18.09
N SER A 71 26.32 13.46 17.10
CA SER A 71 27.78 13.47 17.33
C SER A 71 28.36 14.85 17.68
N ASP A 72 27.57 15.92 17.59
CA ASP A 72 28.00 17.29 17.94
C ASP A 72 27.30 17.82 19.22
N PRO A 73 27.83 17.49 20.42
CA PRO A 73 27.27 17.94 21.68
C PRO A 73 27.39 19.47 21.90
N ALA A 74 28.22 20.17 21.12
CA ALA A 74 28.37 21.63 21.22
C ALA A 74 27.23 22.39 20.52
N GLY A 75 26.38 21.69 19.74
CA GLY A 75 25.21 22.28 19.09
C GLY A 75 25.54 23.25 17.97
N SER A 76 26.73 23.14 17.37
CA SER A 76 27.11 23.93 16.18
C SER A 76 26.30 23.51 14.95
N LEU A 77 25.79 22.28 14.93
CA LEU A 77 25.01 21.70 13.83
C LEU A 77 23.47 21.81 13.99
N ARG A 78 22.94 22.80 14.74
CA ARG A 78 21.48 23.02 14.89
C ARG A 78 20.71 23.10 13.56
N ALA A 79 21.35 23.57 12.49
CA ALA A 79 20.76 23.60 11.17
C ALA A 79 20.38 22.19 10.65
N LEU A 80 21.14 21.15 11.02
CA LEU A 80 20.85 19.76 10.61
C LEU A 80 19.57 19.22 11.25
N VAL A 81 19.24 19.65 12.47
CA VAL A 81 17.98 19.30 13.14
C VAL A 81 16.79 19.85 12.34
N ILE A 82 16.85 21.11 11.89
CA ILE A 82 15.82 21.71 11.06
C ILE A 82 15.66 20.94 9.74
N TRP A 83 16.78 20.59 9.10
CA TRP A 83 16.75 19.78 7.88
C TRP A 83 16.14 18.39 8.09
N SER A 84 16.45 17.71 9.19
CA SER A 84 15.84 16.41 9.52
C SER A 84 14.32 16.52 9.72
N ALA A 85 13.83 17.60 10.34
CA ALA A 85 12.40 17.83 10.52
C ALA A 85 11.69 18.09 9.18
N ILE A 86 12.30 18.89 8.30
CA ILE A 86 11.78 19.15 6.94
C ILE A 86 11.72 17.85 6.14
N LEU A 87 12.77 17.02 6.18
CA LEU A 87 12.80 15.74 5.49
C LEU A 87 11.76 14.77 6.04
N SER A 88 11.58 14.70 7.37
CA SER A 88 10.53 13.87 7.96
C SER A 88 9.12 14.32 7.53
N ALA A 89 8.88 15.62 7.43
CA ALA A 89 7.61 16.16 6.93
C ALA A 89 7.40 15.82 5.44
N LEU A 90 8.46 15.86 4.63
CA LEU A 90 8.41 15.48 3.22
C LEU A 90 8.12 13.98 3.04
N ALA A 91 8.72 13.12 3.86
CA ALA A 91 8.40 11.69 3.86
C ALA A 91 6.92 11.43 4.20
N ALA A 92 6.40 12.11 5.24
CA ALA A 92 4.98 12.02 5.59
C ALA A 92 4.07 12.52 4.46
N MET A 93 4.46 13.58 3.75
CA MET A 93 3.75 14.08 2.59
C MET A 93 3.72 13.07 1.43
N LEU A 94 4.86 12.43 1.12
CA LEU A 94 4.93 11.40 0.08
C LEU A 94 4.05 10.18 0.40
N GLU A 95 4.04 9.74 1.65
CA GLU A 95 3.14 8.68 2.12
C GLU A 95 1.66 9.12 1.99
N GLY A 96 1.36 10.37 2.32
CA GLY A 96 0.03 10.95 2.10
C GLY A 96 -0.39 10.94 0.63
N PHE A 97 0.52 11.22 -0.31
CA PHE A 97 0.23 11.12 -1.74
C PHE A 97 -0.05 9.68 -2.18
N ARG A 98 0.72 8.71 -1.69
CA ARG A 98 0.50 7.28 -1.96
C ARG A 98 -0.90 6.85 -1.52
N GLN A 99 -1.34 7.29 -0.34
CA GLN A 99 -2.69 7.01 0.17
C GLN A 99 -3.77 7.75 -0.63
N LEU A 100 -3.55 9.02 -0.97
CA LEU A 100 -4.52 9.85 -1.70
C LEU A 100 -4.80 9.33 -3.11
N TYR A 101 -3.76 8.88 -3.80
CA TYR A 101 -3.88 8.34 -5.16
C TYR A 101 -4.29 6.86 -5.16
N ASN A 102 -3.89 6.11 -4.14
CA ASN A 102 -4.22 4.69 -3.99
C ASN A 102 -3.87 3.87 -5.25
N TRP A 103 -2.63 4.04 -5.74
CA TRP A 103 -2.14 3.41 -6.98
C TRP A 103 -2.35 1.90 -7.01
N ASP A 104 -2.17 1.24 -5.86
CA ASP A 104 -2.33 -0.21 -5.71
C ASP A 104 -3.76 -0.66 -6.09
N ARG A 105 -4.78 0.11 -5.70
CA ARG A 105 -6.18 -0.19 -6.07
C ARG A 105 -6.45 0.07 -7.54
N GLN A 106 -5.95 1.17 -8.11
CA GLN A 106 -6.11 1.46 -9.54
C GLN A 106 -5.44 0.38 -10.40
N LEU A 107 -4.24 -0.05 -10.00
CA LEU A 107 -3.48 -1.12 -10.64
C LEU A 107 -4.26 -2.45 -10.62
N ALA A 108 -4.90 -2.78 -9.51
CA ALA A 108 -5.73 -3.98 -9.40
C ALA A 108 -6.91 -3.95 -10.38
N ILE A 109 -7.62 -2.82 -10.49
CA ILE A 109 -8.75 -2.67 -11.43
C ILE A 109 -8.29 -2.86 -12.87
N TYR A 110 -7.19 -2.22 -13.28
CA TYR A 110 -6.67 -2.36 -14.65
C TYR A 110 -6.14 -3.77 -14.95
N ARG A 111 -5.47 -4.43 -13.99
CA ARG A 111 -4.99 -5.81 -14.17
C ARG A 111 -6.15 -6.79 -14.31
N ASP A 112 -7.20 -6.64 -13.50
CA ASP A 112 -8.39 -7.48 -13.58
C ASP A 112 -9.13 -7.29 -14.91
N ALA A 113 -9.33 -6.04 -15.34
CA ALA A 113 -9.93 -5.73 -16.65
C ALA A 113 -9.10 -6.31 -17.81
N LYS A 114 -7.77 -6.15 -17.78
CA LYS A 114 -6.86 -6.73 -18.77
C LYS A 114 -6.99 -8.25 -18.85
N LEU A 115 -6.90 -8.95 -17.72
CA LEU A 115 -7.05 -10.40 -17.65
C LEU A 115 -8.44 -10.86 -18.09
N GLY A 116 -9.49 -10.10 -17.76
CA GLY A 116 -10.84 -10.35 -18.24
C GLY A 116 -10.95 -10.25 -19.75
N LEU A 117 -10.34 -9.22 -20.35
CA LEU A 117 -10.28 -9.08 -21.81
C LEU A 117 -9.46 -10.17 -22.48
N GLU A 118 -8.33 -10.59 -21.89
CA GLU A 118 -7.54 -11.70 -22.41
C GLU A 118 -8.35 -13.00 -22.41
N ARG A 119 -9.13 -13.26 -21.36
CA ARG A 119 -10.06 -14.40 -21.31
C ARG A 119 -11.19 -14.30 -22.34
N ALA A 120 -11.74 -13.10 -22.56
CA ALA A 120 -12.75 -12.87 -23.59
C ALA A 120 -12.18 -13.06 -25.00
N ALA A 121 -10.90 -12.69 -25.20
CA ALA A 121 -10.20 -12.87 -26.47
C ALA A 121 -10.00 -14.34 -26.84
N LEU A 122 -9.96 -15.27 -25.87
CA LEU A 122 -9.88 -16.72 -26.14
C LEU A 122 -11.12 -17.28 -26.84
N ILE A 123 -12.23 -16.53 -26.93
CA ILE A 123 -13.43 -16.91 -27.71
C ILE A 123 -13.18 -16.69 -29.21
N ILE A 124 -12.25 -15.79 -29.56
CA ILE A 124 -11.94 -15.45 -30.94
C ILE A 124 -11.09 -16.59 -31.52
N PRO A 125 -11.54 -17.24 -32.61
CA PRO A 125 -10.71 -18.21 -33.30
C PRO A 125 -9.47 -17.53 -33.87
N ASP A 126 -8.36 -18.28 -33.91
CA ASP A 126 -7.11 -17.82 -34.49
C ASP A 126 -7.31 -17.34 -35.95
N ASN A 127 -6.42 -16.45 -36.41
CA ASN A 127 -6.58 -15.78 -37.70
C ASN A 127 -6.65 -16.74 -38.90
N ASP A 128 -6.04 -17.91 -38.80
CA ASP A 128 -6.06 -18.98 -39.79
C ASP A 128 -7.38 -19.78 -39.81
N LEU A 129 -8.14 -19.74 -38.71
CA LEU A 129 -9.42 -20.42 -38.55
C LEU A 129 -10.62 -19.47 -38.73
N LEU A 130 -10.40 -18.16 -38.81
CA LEU A 130 -11.48 -17.16 -38.98
C LEU A 130 -12.38 -17.44 -40.18
N ASP A 131 -11.79 -17.78 -41.33
CA ASP A 131 -12.54 -18.06 -42.57
C ASP A 131 -13.44 -19.30 -42.47
N GLN A 132 -13.08 -20.24 -41.58
CA GLN A 132 -13.80 -21.48 -41.33
C GLN A 132 -14.80 -21.36 -40.17
N SER A 133 -14.68 -20.30 -39.37
CA SER A 133 -15.52 -20.09 -38.19
C SER A 133 -16.87 -19.46 -38.52
N ASP A 134 -17.89 -19.79 -37.75
CA ASP A 134 -19.18 -19.10 -37.82
C ASP A 134 -19.11 -17.76 -37.07
N ILE A 135 -18.68 -16.72 -37.78
CA ILE A 135 -18.58 -15.36 -37.25
C ILE A 135 -19.93 -14.87 -36.71
N GLY A 136 -21.06 -15.31 -37.28
CA GLY A 136 -22.39 -14.96 -36.80
C GLY A 136 -22.67 -15.46 -35.39
N ALA A 137 -22.10 -16.60 -35.01
CA ALA A 137 -22.20 -17.15 -33.66
C ALA A 137 -21.13 -16.61 -32.71
N VAL A 138 -19.90 -16.39 -33.20
CA VAL A 138 -18.77 -15.92 -32.38
C VAL A 138 -18.89 -14.45 -32.01
N TYR A 139 -19.27 -13.59 -32.96
CA TYR A 139 -19.28 -12.14 -32.77
C TYR A 139 -20.16 -11.66 -31.60
N PRO A 140 -21.43 -12.09 -31.47
CA PRO A 140 -22.27 -11.68 -30.33
C PRO A 140 -21.72 -12.15 -28.98
N ARG A 141 -21.12 -13.34 -28.94
CA ARG A 141 -20.54 -13.92 -27.71
C ARG A 141 -19.28 -13.17 -27.27
N MET A 142 -18.44 -12.79 -28.23
CA MET A 142 -17.27 -11.95 -27.99
C MET A 142 -17.69 -10.57 -27.46
N ILE A 143 -18.69 -9.92 -28.07
CA ILE A 143 -19.20 -8.63 -27.57
C ILE A 143 -19.72 -8.78 -26.15
N ALA A 144 -20.59 -9.77 -25.89
CA ALA A 144 -21.20 -9.94 -24.58
C ALA A 144 -20.17 -10.17 -23.47
N SER A 145 -19.13 -10.97 -23.73
CA SER A 145 -18.04 -11.20 -22.78
C SER A 145 -17.15 -9.97 -22.58
N THR A 146 -16.81 -9.26 -23.66
CA THR A 146 -16.01 -8.03 -23.62
C THR A 146 -16.73 -6.93 -22.84
N GLU A 147 -17.99 -6.64 -23.18
CA GLU A 147 -18.76 -5.59 -22.50
C GLU A 147 -19.08 -5.95 -21.05
N LEU A 148 -19.20 -7.23 -20.70
CA LEU A 148 -19.32 -7.65 -19.30
C LEU A 148 -18.07 -7.26 -18.50
N VAL A 149 -16.87 -7.50 -19.03
CA VAL A 149 -15.61 -7.11 -18.38
C VAL A 149 -15.54 -5.59 -18.20
N LEU A 150 -15.85 -4.83 -19.25
CA LEU A 150 -15.81 -3.36 -19.21
C LEU A 150 -16.87 -2.78 -18.26
N THR A 151 -18.07 -3.36 -18.22
CA THR A 151 -19.12 -2.94 -17.28
C THR A 151 -18.70 -3.23 -15.84
N ASN A 152 -18.08 -4.39 -15.59
CA ASN A 152 -17.54 -4.71 -14.28
C ASN A 152 -16.42 -3.75 -13.87
N GLU A 153 -15.54 -3.36 -14.78
CA GLU A 153 -14.52 -2.33 -14.51
C GLU A 153 -15.17 -1.00 -14.11
N VAL A 154 -16.15 -0.51 -14.88
CA VAL A 154 -16.86 0.74 -14.56
C VAL A 154 -17.53 0.66 -13.18
N ASN A 155 -18.11 -0.48 -12.83
CA ASN A 155 -18.67 -0.70 -11.49
C ASN A 155 -17.59 -0.67 -10.40
N GLN A 156 -16.41 -1.24 -10.64
CA GLN A 156 -15.26 -1.16 -9.71
C GLN A 156 -14.79 0.28 -9.51
N TRP A 157 -14.76 1.09 -10.57
CA TRP A 157 -14.47 2.53 -10.48
C TRP A 157 -15.52 3.29 -9.68
N GLY A 158 -16.81 3.00 -9.89
CA GLY A 158 -17.89 3.60 -9.11
C GLY A 158 -17.76 3.29 -7.61
N GLN A 159 -17.47 2.03 -7.26
CA GLN A 159 -17.23 1.65 -5.86
C GLN A 159 -15.98 2.31 -5.29
N PHE A 160 -14.91 2.40 -6.07
CA PHE A 160 -13.66 3.05 -5.64
C PHE A 160 -13.88 4.53 -5.28
N LEU A 161 -14.68 5.26 -6.06
CA LEU A 161 -15.01 6.65 -5.76
C LEU A 161 -15.83 6.79 -4.47
N LEU A 162 -16.83 5.93 -4.27
CA LEU A 162 -17.65 5.91 -3.06
C LEU A 162 -16.84 5.57 -1.80
N ASP A 163 -15.89 4.63 -1.90
CA ASP A 163 -15.02 4.28 -0.78
C ASP A 163 -14.08 5.44 -0.43
N LYS A 164 -13.60 6.18 -1.43
CA LYS A 164 -12.77 7.38 -1.24
C LYS A 164 -13.56 8.52 -0.57
N GLU A 165 -14.81 8.73 -0.96
CA GLU A 165 -15.70 9.72 -0.32
C GLU A 165 -15.94 9.39 1.16
N LYS A 166 -16.27 8.14 1.47
CA LYS A 166 -16.46 7.68 2.86
C LYS A 166 -15.21 7.83 3.72
N GLN A 167 -14.02 7.61 3.16
CA GLN A 167 -12.76 7.82 3.90
C GLN A 167 -12.52 9.30 4.22
N ASN A 168 -12.94 10.21 3.35
CA ASN A 168 -12.82 11.66 3.59
C ASN A 168 -13.87 12.18 4.59
N GLU A 169 -15.05 11.54 4.65
CA GLU A 169 -16.12 11.91 5.56
C GLU A 169 -15.90 11.43 6.99
N GLN A 170 -15.00 10.47 7.24
CA GLN A 170 -14.62 10.15 8.62
C GLN A 170 -13.84 11.35 9.19
N PRO A 171 -14.44 12.15 10.10
CA PRO A 171 -13.70 13.24 10.71
C PRO A 171 -12.50 12.63 11.45
N VAL A 172 -11.43 13.40 11.55
CA VAL A 172 -10.23 13.11 12.32
C VAL A 172 -10.58 13.05 13.82
N GLU A 173 -11.44 12.13 14.25
CA GLU A 173 -11.65 11.75 15.66
C GLU A 173 -10.50 10.86 16.18
N ARG A 174 -9.34 10.90 15.50
CA ARG A 174 -8.11 10.23 15.91
C ARG A 174 -6.93 11.18 16.11
N ILE A 175 -7.18 12.44 16.42
CA ILE A 175 -6.42 13.02 17.53
C ILE A 175 -7.09 12.47 18.78
N GLN A 176 -6.75 11.23 19.15
CA GLN A 176 -6.95 10.83 20.53
C GLN A 176 -6.20 11.86 21.35
N THR A 177 -6.94 12.62 22.13
CA THR A 177 -6.48 13.41 23.27
C THR A 177 -5.87 12.42 24.28
N ILE A 178 -4.77 11.76 23.92
CA ILE A 178 -3.93 11.02 24.86
C ILE A 178 -3.24 12.10 25.68
N GLY A 179 -3.73 12.32 26.90
CA GLY A 179 -2.93 12.93 27.96
C GLY A 179 -3.36 14.29 28.50
N THR A 180 -4.65 14.60 28.65
CA THR A 180 -5.02 15.81 29.44
C THR A 180 -5.97 15.57 30.61
N GLU A 181 -6.81 14.53 30.61
CA GLU A 181 -7.70 14.24 31.76
C GLU A 181 -7.01 13.35 32.79
N GLU A 182 -6.56 12.14 32.43
CA GLU A 182 -5.83 11.25 33.38
C GLU A 182 -4.50 11.86 33.86
N GLN A 183 -3.83 12.65 33.01
CA GLN A 183 -2.59 13.33 33.37
C GLN A 183 -2.85 14.56 34.27
N ARG A 184 -3.99 15.25 34.12
CA ARG A 184 -4.45 16.25 35.10
C ARG A 184 -4.80 15.61 36.43
N GLU A 185 -5.46 14.46 36.41
CA GLU A 185 -5.87 13.77 37.63
C GLU A 185 -4.66 13.29 38.43
N ARG A 186 -3.62 12.77 37.77
CA ARG A 186 -2.35 12.43 38.44
C ARG A 186 -1.61 13.66 38.99
N ILE A 187 -1.55 14.77 38.24
CA ILE A 187 -0.90 16.02 38.71
C ILE A 187 -1.67 16.66 39.88
N MET A 188 -3.00 16.56 39.92
CA MET A 188 -3.80 17.04 41.05
C MET A 188 -3.69 16.14 42.29
N THR A 189 -3.57 14.82 42.11
CA THR A 189 -3.50 13.87 43.22
C THR A 189 -2.12 13.90 43.91
N ASP A 190 -1.04 14.09 43.14
CA ASP A 190 0.32 14.20 43.70
C ASP A 190 0.59 15.56 44.37
N SER A 191 -0.19 16.61 44.06
CA SER A 191 0.03 17.96 44.61
C SER A 191 -0.75 18.27 45.90
N TYR A 192 -1.65 17.38 46.36
CA TYR A 192 -2.44 17.56 47.59
C TYR A 192 -2.47 16.30 48.49
N GLY A 193 -1.36 15.56 48.54
CA GLY A 193 -1.15 14.52 49.55
C GLY A 193 -0.61 15.09 50.87
N PRO A 194 -1.12 14.67 52.05
CA PRO A 194 -0.64 15.13 53.34
C PRO A 194 0.69 14.42 53.69
N GLN A 195 1.80 14.91 53.16
CA GLN A 195 3.15 14.53 53.60
C GLN A 195 4.01 15.76 53.96
N ALA A 196 3.40 16.72 54.65
CA ALA A 196 4.09 17.86 55.24
C ALA A 196 4.37 17.70 56.76
N GLU A 197 4.34 16.48 57.32
CA GLU A 197 4.55 16.27 58.77
C GLU A 197 5.62 15.24 59.16
N GLN A 198 6.47 14.75 58.25
CA GLN A 198 7.53 13.79 58.62
C GLN A 198 8.97 14.17 58.27
N SER A 199 9.24 15.43 57.94
CA SER A 199 10.59 15.93 57.67
C SER A 199 11.07 16.97 58.71
N VAL A 200 10.75 16.78 59.99
CA VAL A 200 11.29 17.60 61.11
C VAL A 200 11.98 16.75 62.20
N THR A 201 12.25 15.46 61.97
CA THR A 201 12.96 14.64 62.98
C THR A 201 13.97 13.66 62.39
N GLN A 202 14.76 14.13 61.41
CA GLN A 202 15.95 13.40 60.99
C GLN A 202 17.06 14.33 60.47
N GLU A 203 17.22 15.49 61.11
CA GLU A 203 18.36 16.40 60.90
C GLU A 203 19.06 16.64 62.24
N THR A 204 19.44 15.56 62.93
CA THR A 204 20.28 15.61 64.16
C THR A 204 21.01 14.30 64.48
N ALA A 205 21.19 13.40 63.51
CA ALA A 205 21.88 12.13 63.72
C ALA A 205 22.95 11.81 62.65
N ALA A 206 23.46 12.83 61.94
CA ALA A 206 24.51 12.69 60.93
C ALA A 206 25.80 13.47 61.30
N VAL A 207 26.13 13.54 62.60
CA VAL A 207 27.44 13.98 63.08
C VAL A 207 27.86 13.04 64.21
N ASN A 208 28.41 11.88 63.85
CA ASN A 208 29.36 11.06 64.62
C ASN A 208 29.26 9.59 64.21
N ALA A 209 30.04 9.19 63.20
CA ALA A 209 30.73 7.90 63.17
C ALA A 209 31.54 7.79 61.86
N ALA A 210 32.58 8.62 61.77
CA ALA A 210 33.75 8.26 60.99
C ALA A 210 34.55 7.23 61.79
N SER A 211 34.75 6.01 61.28
CA SER A 211 35.90 5.13 61.59
C SER A 211 35.89 3.84 60.75
N ALA A 212 36.84 3.78 59.80
CA ALA A 212 37.64 2.61 59.41
C ALA A 212 37.02 1.54 58.44
N PRO A 213 37.84 0.70 57.75
CA PRO A 213 38.05 0.81 56.30
C PRO A 213 37.97 -0.58 55.57
N PRO A 214 38.64 -0.89 54.42
CA PRO A 214 38.03 -1.57 53.28
C PRO A 214 38.38 -3.07 53.16
N THR A 215 37.60 -3.83 52.39
CA THR A 215 38.00 -5.18 51.95
C THR A 215 37.48 -5.51 50.55
N ASP A 216 38.43 -5.52 49.62
CA ASP A 216 38.70 -6.41 48.49
C ASP A 216 37.66 -7.44 47.98
N ALA A 217 37.54 -7.40 46.64
CA ALA A 217 37.76 -8.49 45.69
C ALA A 217 36.66 -9.49 45.28
N SER A 218 36.80 -9.85 43.99
CA SER A 218 36.49 -11.15 43.34
C SER A 218 35.14 -11.24 42.61
N SER A 219 35.13 -11.16 41.27
CA SER A 219 35.11 -12.31 40.31
C SER A 219 33.66 -12.73 39.99
N ASN A 220 33.24 -13.31 38.86
CA ASN A 220 33.81 -13.82 37.61
C ASN A 220 32.59 -14.18 36.71
N GLY A 221 32.80 -14.40 35.39
CA GLY A 221 31.89 -15.18 34.52
C GLY A 221 31.24 -14.39 33.37
N THR A 222 31.60 -14.47 32.07
CA THR A 222 31.83 -15.62 31.14
C THR A 222 30.51 -16.41 30.96
N VAL A 223 29.87 -16.66 29.80
CA VAL A 223 30.15 -16.60 28.33
C VAL A 223 28.81 -16.83 27.57
N PRO A 224 28.75 -16.71 26.22
CA PRO A 224 27.55 -16.79 25.36
C PRO A 224 27.29 -18.21 24.76
N SER A 225 26.11 -18.42 24.15
CA SER A 225 25.76 -19.62 23.33
C SER A 225 24.78 -19.22 22.21
N GLU A 226 25.19 -19.31 20.94
CA GLU A 226 24.77 -20.32 19.90
C GLU A 226 23.68 -19.75 18.98
N ALA A 227 23.84 -19.54 17.67
CA ALA A 227 24.37 -20.32 16.53
C ALA A 227 23.48 -21.50 16.08
N SER A 228 22.76 -21.30 14.98
CA SER A 228 22.20 -22.29 14.01
C SER A 228 21.65 -21.44 12.86
N THR A 229 22.17 -21.36 11.63
CA THR A 229 22.72 -22.30 10.63
C THR A 229 21.81 -23.46 10.27
N GLU A 230 20.88 -23.21 9.33
CA GLU A 230 20.22 -24.25 8.54
C GLU A 230 19.91 -23.65 7.16
N LYS A 231 20.79 -23.81 6.17
CA LYS A 231 21.03 -24.95 5.27
C LYS A 231 20.14 -24.89 4.01
N ASP A 232 20.82 -24.40 2.99
CA ASP A 232 20.61 -24.45 1.55
C ASP A 232 20.26 -25.86 1.05
N GLU A 233 19.19 -25.99 0.24
CA GLU A 233 18.96 -27.15 -0.62
C GLU A 233 18.35 -26.70 -1.95
N THR A 234 19.22 -26.59 -2.95
CA THR A 234 18.89 -26.50 -4.38
C THR A 234 18.96 -27.91 -4.98
N PRO A 235 17.95 -28.37 -5.75
CA PRO A 235 18.12 -29.52 -6.64
C PRO A 235 18.27 -29.10 -8.13
N PRO A 236 18.89 -29.97 -8.95
CA PRO A 236 19.51 -29.61 -10.22
C PRO A 236 18.55 -29.65 -11.43
N ALA A 237 18.95 -28.91 -12.46
CA ALA A 237 18.43 -28.99 -13.81
C ALA A 237 18.65 -30.40 -14.42
N ALA A 238 17.66 -30.87 -15.17
CA ALA A 238 17.80 -32.01 -16.07
C ALA A 238 16.99 -31.77 -17.35
N GLY A 239 17.65 -31.97 -18.49
CA GLY A 239 17.04 -32.38 -19.77
C GLY A 239 16.63 -31.24 -20.70
#